data_AF-A0A7W0WDK4-F1
#
_entry.id   AF-A0A7W0WDK4-F1
#
_cell.length_a   1.000
_cell.length_b   1.000
_cell.length_c   1.000
_cell.angle_alpha   90.00
_cell.angle_beta   90.00
_cell.angle_gamma   90.00
#
_symmetry.space_group_name_H-M   'P 1'
#
loop_
_entity.id
_entity.type
_entity.pdbx_description
1 polymer ?
#
loop_
_entity_poly.entity_id
_entity_poly.type
_entity_poly.pdbx_seq_one_letter_code
_entity_poly.pdbx_strand_id
1 'polypeptide(L)'
;MMSGLLIREARLLAGLSQGELGERVVKDRAQIARWERGAVEPSFETLRELVEACGFELSVAISPRSRDEAEDAELREKLRESPQERVQGLLRAREK
;
A
#
# COMPACT_ATOMS: atom_id res chain seq x y z
N MET A 1 6.76 -5.17 -5.71
CA MET A 1 7.17 -4.03 -4.84
C MET A 1 6.16 -3.71 -3.73
N MET A 2 4.85 -3.62 -3.98
CA MET A 2 3.86 -3.36 -2.92
C MET A 2 3.50 -4.59 -2.07
N SER A 3 3.37 -5.76 -2.70
CA SER A 3 3.03 -7.02 -2.04
C SER A 3 3.99 -7.39 -0.90
N GLY A 4 5.31 -7.26 -1.13
CA GLY A 4 6.33 -7.51 -0.12
C GLY A 4 6.22 -6.61 1.11
N LEU A 5 5.83 -5.34 0.93
CA LEU A 5 5.62 -4.40 2.03
C LEU A 5 4.38 -4.77 2.85
N LEU A 6 3.28 -5.16 2.21
CA LEU A 6 2.06 -5.62 2.90
C LEU A 6 2.33 -6.87 3.75
N ILE A 7 3.08 -7.83 3.21
CA ILE A 7 3.49 -9.04 3.96
C ILE A 7 4.32 -8.64 5.17
N ARG A 8 5.33 -7.78 4.97
CA ARG A 8 6.21 -7.33 6.06
C ARG A 8 5.43 -6.58 7.13
N GLU A 9 4.52 -5.70 6.73
CA GLU A 9 3.69 -4.91 7.64
C GLU A 9 2.78 -5.82 8.48
N ALA A 10 1.99 -6.68 7.85
CA ALA A 10 1.12 -7.63 8.55
C ALA A 10 1.91 -8.51 9.51
N ARG A 11 3.08 -9.01 9.09
CA ARG A 11 3.96 -9.83 9.92
C ARG A 11 4.46 -9.07 11.15
N LEU A 12 4.91 -7.83 10.97
CA LEU A 12 5.43 -7.01 12.07
C LEU A 12 4.33 -6.60 13.04
N LEU A 13 3.14 -6.27 12.55
CA LEU A 13 1.97 -5.98 13.38
C LEU A 13 1.53 -7.21 14.20
N ALA A 14 1.68 -8.41 13.64
CA ALA A 14 1.44 -9.67 14.34
C ALA A 14 2.56 -10.06 15.33
N GLY A 15 3.65 -9.29 15.40
CA GLY A 15 4.81 -9.61 16.24
C GLY A 15 5.60 -10.84 15.79
N LEU A 16 5.48 -11.25 14.52
CA LEU A 16 6.10 -12.46 14.00
C LEU A 16 7.47 -12.18 13.36
N SER A 17 8.40 -13.11 13.52
CA SER A 17 9.60 -13.20 12.69
C SER A 17 9.28 -13.84 11.33
N GLN A 18 10.18 -13.68 10.36
CA GLN A 18 10.04 -14.32 9.04
C GLN A 18 9.98 -15.86 9.14
N GLY A 19 10.62 -16.44 10.16
CA GLY A 19 10.59 -17.88 10.41
C GLY A 19 9.23 -18.33 10.89
N GLU A 20 8.67 -17.64 11.89
CA GLU A 20 7.35 -17.96 12.46
C GLU A 20 6.22 -17.80 11.44
N LEU A 21 6.27 -16.78 10.58
CA LEU A 21 5.33 -16.70 9.46
C LEU A 21 5.52 -17.87 8.48
N GLY A 22 6.76 -18.20 8.14
CA GLY A 22 7.07 -19.35 7.29
C GLY A 22 6.51 -20.65 7.84
N GLU A 23 6.67 -20.91 9.14
CA GLU A 23 6.10 -22.08 9.81
C GLU A 23 4.57 -22.10 9.72
N ARG A 24 3.91 -20.97 9.95
CA ARG A 24 2.44 -20.86 9.85
C ARG A 24 1.89 -21.18 8.46
N VAL A 25 2.61 -20.80 7.41
CA VAL A 25 2.17 -21.00 6.01
C VAL A 25 2.87 -22.15 5.30
N VAL A 26 3.64 -22.97 6.02
CA VAL A 26 4.42 -24.09 5.49
C VAL A 26 5.33 -23.64 4.32
N LYS A 27 6.07 -22.55 4.55
CA LYS A 27 7.08 -22.00 3.64
C LYS A 27 8.40 -21.82 4.38
N ASP A 28 9.49 -21.93 3.65
CA ASP A 28 10.79 -21.64 4.22
C ASP A 28 10.96 -20.13 4.49
N ARG A 29 11.74 -19.80 5.51
CA ARG A 29 12.06 -18.41 5.89
C ARG A 29 12.66 -17.61 4.73
N ALA A 30 13.45 -18.25 3.85
CA ALA A 30 14.11 -17.56 2.75
C ALA A 30 13.09 -17.11 1.68
N GLN A 31 12.02 -17.87 1.45
CA GLN A 31 10.92 -17.54 0.58
C GLN A 31 10.16 -16.32 1.11
N ILE A 32 9.88 -16.26 2.41
CA ILE A 32 9.32 -15.05 3.05
C ILE A 32 10.24 -13.85 2.80
N ALA A 33 11.55 -14.00 3.03
CA ALA A 33 12.51 -12.93 2.80
C ALA A 33 12.64 -12.51 1.32
N ARG A 34 12.41 -13.41 0.37
CA ARG A 34 12.39 -13.10 -1.07
C ARG A 34 11.16 -12.27 -1.43
N TRP A 35 9.98 -12.63 -0.89
CA TRP A 35 8.76 -11.86 -1.07
C TRP A 35 8.87 -10.46 -0.45
N GLU A 36 9.32 -10.35 0.80
CA GLU A 36 9.42 -9.06 1.50
C GLU A 36 10.40 -8.08 0.84
N ARG A 37 11.47 -8.58 0.23
CA ARG A 37 12.44 -7.77 -0.53
C ARG A 37 12.01 -7.51 -1.98
N GLY A 38 10.89 -8.08 -2.41
CA GLY A 38 10.41 -7.98 -3.79
C GLY A 38 11.29 -8.70 -4.81
N ALA A 39 12.13 -9.65 -4.39
CA ALA A 39 12.96 -10.45 -5.29
C ALA A 39 12.13 -11.44 -6.12
N VAL A 40 10.97 -11.84 -5.60
CA VAL A 40 9.92 -12.59 -6.29
C VAL A 40 8.60 -11.99 -5.86
N GLU A 41 7.63 -11.91 -6.77
CA GLU A 41 6.27 -11.51 -6.39
C GLU A 41 5.43 -12.76 -6.07
N PRO A 42 4.73 -12.78 -4.93
CA PRO A 42 3.73 -13.81 -4.67
C PRO A 42 2.52 -13.63 -5.59
N SER A 43 1.73 -14.68 -5.77
CA SER A 43 0.38 -14.53 -6.33
C SER A 43 -0.49 -13.71 -5.35
N PHE A 44 -1.58 -13.15 -5.85
CA PHE A 44 -2.55 -12.47 -4.99
C PHE A 44 -3.14 -13.40 -3.93
N GLU A 45 -3.39 -14.67 -4.29
CA GLU A 45 -3.86 -15.70 -3.36
C GLU A 45 -2.85 -15.94 -2.23
N THR A 46 -1.57 -16.13 -2.55
CA THR A 46 -0.52 -16.29 -1.54
C THR A 46 -0.35 -15.03 -0.68
N LEU A 47 -0.49 -13.84 -1.25
CA LEU A 47 -0.48 -12.60 -0.47
C LEU A 47 -1.61 -12.58 0.56
N ARG A 48 -2.84 -12.94 0.15
CA ARG A 48 -4.00 -13.02 1.05
C ARG A 48 -3.77 -14.05 2.17
N GLU A 49 -3.29 -15.25 1.83
CA GLU A 49 -2.96 -16.31 2.81
C GLU A 49 -1.93 -15.85 3.84
N LEU A 50 -0.88 -15.12 3.42
CA LEU A 50 0.14 -14.60 4.33
C LEU A 50 -0.42 -13.54 5.29
N VAL A 51 -1.29 -12.66 4.80
CA VAL A 51 -1.95 -11.63 5.62
C VAL A 51 -2.90 -12.27 6.63
N GLU A 52 -3.66 -13.28 6.21
CA GLU A 52 -4.55 -14.06 7.09
C GLU A 52 -3.78 -14.86 8.14
N ALA A 53 -2.64 -15.46 7.79
CA ALA A 53 -1.77 -16.13 8.73
C ALA A 53 -1.16 -15.19 9.79
N CYS A 54 -1.12 -13.89 9.50
CA CYS A 54 -0.76 -12.84 10.45
C CYS A 54 -1.96 -12.35 11.29
N GLY A 55 -3.17 -12.83 11.04
CA GLY A 55 -4.39 -12.44 11.76
C GLY A 55 -5.09 -11.19 11.22
N PHE A 56 -4.79 -10.79 9.98
CA PHE A 56 -5.40 -9.65 9.31
C PHE A 56 -6.20 -10.08 8.08
N GLU A 57 -7.10 -9.22 7.62
CA GLU A 57 -7.88 -9.44 6.39
C GLU A 57 -7.43 -8.46 5.31
N LEU A 58 -7.20 -8.97 4.09
CA LEU A 58 -6.96 -8.14 2.91
C LEU A 58 -8.28 -7.91 2.17
N SER A 59 -8.95 -6.79 2.45
CA SER A 59 -10.18 -6.41 1.75
C SER A 59 -9.86 -5.69 0.43
N VAL A 60 -10.38 -6.23 -0.68
CA VAL A 60 -10.25 -5.63 -2.01
C VAL A 60 -11.64 -5.40 -2.59
N ALA A 61 -11.93 -4.16 -2.94
CA ALA A 61 -13.17 -3.76 -3.58
C ALA A 61 -12.91 -3.30 -5.01
N ILE A 62 -13.84 -3.61 -5.91
CA ILE A 62 -13.89 -3.06 -7.25
C ILE A 62 -14.86 -1.88 -7.21
N SER A 63 -14.39 -0.71 -7.60
CA SER A 63 -15.21 0.50 -7.71
C SER A 63 -15.08 1.07 -9.11
N PRO A 64 -16.11 1.75 -9.63
CA PRO A 64 -15.96 2.57 -10.82
C PRO A 64 -14.76 3.48 -10.61
N ARG A 65 -13.85 3.52 -11.58
CA ARG A 65 -12.76 4.46 -11.55
C ARG A 65 -13.36 5.85 -11.80
N SER A 66 -13.74 6.55 -10.74
CA SER A 66 -13.90 7.99 -10.81
C SER A 66 -12.52 8.56 -11.11
N ARG A 67 -12.24 8.85 -12.38
CA ARG A 67 -11.53 10.12 -12.61
C ARG A 67 -12.57 11.12 -12.15
N ASP A 68 -12.43 11.61 -10.93
CA ASP A 68 -13.25 12.71 -10.52
C ASP A 68 -12.81 13.86 -11.43
N GLU A 69 -13.47 14.01 -12.58
CA GLU A 69 -13.04 14.93 -13.63
C GLU A 69 -12.95 16.35 -13.08
N ALA A 70 -13.76 16.64 -12.05
CA ALA A 70 -13.69 17.85 -11.26
C ALA A 70 -12.36 17.96 -10.48
N GLU A 71 -11.96 16.94 -9.71
CA GLU A 71 -10.66 16.96 -9.01
C GLU A 71 -9.48 16.99 -9.98
N ASP A 72 -9.54 16.22 -11.07
CA ASP A 72 -8.53 16.20 -12.13
C ASP A 72 -8.44 17.57 -12.84
N ALA A 73 -9.57 18.25 -13.06
CA ALA A 73 -9.61 19.58 -13.66
C ALA A 73 -9.07 20.64 -12.71
N GLU A 74 -9.46 20.60 -11.43
CA GLU A 74 -8.93 21.49 -10.38
C GLU A 74 -7.42 21.30 -10.23
N LEU A 75 -6.94 20.05 -10.21
CA LEU A 75 -5.52 19.75 -10.16
C LEU A 75 -4.78 20.30 -11.39
N ARG A 76 -5.34 20.12 -12.60
CA ARG A 76 -4.74 20.68 -13.82
C ARG A 76 -4.71 22.20 -13.82
N GLU A 77 -5.75 22.85 -13.29
CA GLU A 77 -5.79 24.30 -13.15
C GLU A 77 -4.72 24.79 -12.18
N LYS A 78 -4.63 24.20 -10.98
CA LYS A 78 -3.59 24.51 -10.01
C LYS A 78 -2.18 24.24 -10.54
N LEU A 79 -1.99 23.21 -11.36
CA LEU A 79 -0.69 22.94 -11.99
C LEU A 79 -0.28 23.98 -13.05
N ARG A 80 -1.21 24.80 -13.56
CA ARG A 80 -0.88 25.96 -14.42
C ARG A 80 -0.38 27.16 -13.63
N GLU A 81 -0.72 27.24 -12.34
CA GLU A 81 -0.15 28.23 -11.43
C GLU A 81 1.31 27.91 -11.13
N SER A 82 2.12 28.96 -10.94
CA SER A 82 3.48 28.79 -10.44
C SER A 82 3.47 28.11 -9.06
N PRO A 83 4.55 27.41 -8.67
CA PRO A 83 4.67 26.85 -7.33
C PRO A 83 4.37 27.87 -6.21
N GLN A 84 4.76 29.13 -6.40
CA GLN A 84 4.55 30.22 -5.43
C GLN A 84 3.07 30.59 -5.30
N GLU A 85 2.35 30.71 -6.41
CA GLU A 85 0.92 31.04 -6.43
C GLU A 85 0.08 29.96 -5.74
N ARG A 86 0.37 28.68 -6.01
CA ARG A 86 -0.28 27.55 -5.32
C ARG A 86 -0.12 27.62 -3.80
N VAL A 87 1.10 27.89 -3.34
CA VAL A 87 1.41 27.99 -1.91
C VAL A 87 0.67 29.17 -1.28
N GLN A 88 0.61 30.32 -1.96
CA GLN A 88 -0.16 31.46 -1.47
C GLN A 88 -1.67 31.16 -1.37
N GLY A 89 -2.23 30.46 -2.36
CA GLY A 89 -3.61 30.00 -2.33
C GLY A 89 -3.91 29.11 -1.11
N LEU A 90 -3.03 28.17 -0.81
CA LEU A 90 -3.16 27.28 0.36
C LEU A 90 -3.10 28.03 1.69
N LEU A 91 -2.21 29.02 1.82
CA LEU A 91 -2.09 29.83 3.02
C LEU A 91 -3.38 30.65 3.26
N ARG A 92 -3.92 31.28 2.21
CA ARG A 92 -5.19 32.04 2.30
C ARG A 92 -6.40 31.17 2.65
N ALA A 93 -6.45 29.94 2.13
CA ALA A 93 -7.56 29.03 2.40
C ALA A 93 -7.60 28.55 3.86
N ARG A 94 -6.44 28.55 4.55
CA ARG A 94 -6.31 28.12 5.95
C ARG A 94 -6.61 29.23 6.97
N GLU A 95 -6.62 30.48 6.52
CA GLU A 95 -6.95 31.66 7.34
C GLU A 95 -8.47 31.94 7.41
N LYS A 96 -9.29 31.20 6.64
CA LYS A 96 -10.76 31.20 6.71
C LYS A 96 -11.26 30.04 7.57
#